data_AF-A0A7V8YA65-F1
#
_entry.id   AF-A0A7V8YA65-F1
#
_cell.length_a   1.000
_cell.length_b   1.000
_cell.length_c   1.000
_cell.angle_alpha   90.00
_cell.angle_beta   90.00
_cell.angle_gamma   90.00
#
_symmetry.space_group_name_H-M   'P 1'
#
loop_
_entity.id
_entity.type
_entity.pdbx_description
1 polymer ?
#
loop_
_entity_poly.entity_id
_entity_poly.type
_entity_poly.pdbx_seq_one_letter_code
_entity_poly.pdbx_strand_id
1 'polypeptide(L)'
;GILTSAGGTNSHAAVVARGEGIPAVCGADALRIDRMGREFTVAGQTVSEGDWITIDGTDGTVYIEGLETEPSVLDSAQLGDEEARESELWRAYELFMTQADKDRRLRVRANADTPGQAANARARGAEGIGLCRTEHMFLGEERVAAVRKMIFAESPEEEQQAYDVLAPLQKQDFIGIFEAMDGLPVTVRLLDPPLHEFLPDHVELAVKVALAGERGDSEIEVGREKIGLEAAHKLLSKVEELHEANPMLGLRGVRLGIIKPGLYAMQVRAIAEAAVEVKKKGGDPQPEIMIPLAATAEELRQMREELEPVVGDVISAGGVELHIEFGTMIELPRAALTAGEIAEYADFFSFGTNDLSQTAFGFSRDDIGKFLSLYEERKLVPNNPFVTIDKPGVGRLMEIAVTEGRASNDRLHLGICGEHGGDPESVFFCERLGLDYVSCSPFRVPTARLSAAQAVWGEAEAGSK
;
A
#
# COMPACT_ATOMS: atom_id res chain seq x y z
N GLY A 1 15.95 -7.98 12.00
CA GLY A 1 15.23 -8.88 11.08
C GLY A 1 13.97 -9.41 11.75
N ILE A 2 13.11 -10.08 11.00
CA ILE A 2 11.86 -10.68 11.49
C ILE A 2 11.94 -12.21 11.31
N LEU A 3 11.59 -12.98 12.34
CA LEU A 3 11.51 -14.44 12.28
C LEU A 3 10.12 -14.88 12.74
N THR A 4 9.40 -15.64 11.90
CA THR A 4 8.08 -16.16 12.27
C THR A 4 8.02 -17.69 12.18
N SER A 5 7.37 -18.33 13.16
CA SER A 5 7.17 -19.79 13.17
C SER A 5 6.10 -20.26 12.18
N ALA A 6 5.34 -19.34 11.61
CA ALA A 6 4.27 -19.61 10.65
C ALA A 6 4.17 -18.45 9.64
N GLY A 7 3.43 -18.70 8.56
CA GLY A 7 3.19 -17.72 7.50
C GLY A 7 4.21 -17.85 6.36
N GLY A 8 3.73 -17.81 5.12
CA GLY A 8 4.59 -17.89 3.94
C GLY A 8 5.18 -16.54 3.53
N THR A 9 5.74 -16.50 2.33
CA THR A 9 6.26 -15.29 1.65
C THR A 9 5.20 -14.18 1.49
N ASN A 10 3.92 -14.50 1.64
CA ASN A 10 2.81 -13.54 1.53
C ASN A 10 2.20 -13.13 2.87
N SER A 11 2.74 -13.61 3.99
CA SER A 11 2.25 -13.21 5.32
C SER A 11 2.43 -11.69 5.54
N HIS A 12 1.61 -11.11 6.43
CA HIS A 12 1.71 -9.70 6.82
C HIS A 12 3.16 -9.31 7.17
N ALA A 13 3.84 -10.16 7.96
CA ALA A 13 5.24 -9.97 8.33
C ALA A 13 6.17 -9.89 7.11
N ALA A 14 6.04 -10.82 6.15
CA ALA A 14 6.87 -10.85 4.94
C ALA A 14 6.65 -9.63 4.04
N VAL A 15 5.41 -9.16 3.94
CA VAL A 15 5.03 -8.00 3.12
C VAL A 15 5.59 -6.72 3.72
N VAL A 16 5.41 -6.51 5.03
CA VAL A 16 5.98 -5.37 5.74
C VAL A 16 7.50 -5.39 5.66
N ALA A 17 8.11 -6.55 5.87
CA ALA A 17 9.56 -6.72 5.78
C ALA A 17 10.11 -6.32 4.40
N ARG A 18 9.47 -6.76 3.31
CA ARG A 18 9.85 -6.35 1.94
C ARG A 18 9.63 -4.87 1.67
N GLY A 19 8.58 -4.28 2.24
CA GLY A 19 8.31 -2.85 2.14
C GLY A 19 9.43 -2.00 2.76
N GLU A 20 9.93 -2.45 3.92
CA GLU A 20 10.93 -1.74 4.73
C GLU A 20 12.37 -2.20 4.48
N GLY A 21 12.60 -3.16 3.58
CA GLY A 21 13.94 -3.73 3.34
C GLY A 21 14.52 -4.46 4.56
N ILE A 22 13.66 -4.95 5.46
CA ILE A 22 14.06 -5.67 6.67
C ILE A 22 14.23 -7.16 6.32
N PRO A 23 15.39 -7.79 6.59
CA PRO A 23 15.55 -9.23 6.40
C PRO A 23 14.52 -10.02 7.22
N ALA A 24 13.81 -10.93 6.56
CA ALA A 24 12.78 -11.75 7.21
C ALA A 24 12.81 -13.20 6.75
N VAL A 25 12.66 -14.12 7.71
CA VAL A 25 12.42 -15.54 7.47
C VAL A 25 11.06 -15.89 8.06
N CYS A 26 10.13 -16.26 7.20
CA CYS A 26 8.77 -16.58 7.59
C CYS A 26 8.47 -18.06 7.34
N GLY A 27 7.70 -18.67 8.25
CA GLY A 27 7.30 -20.08 8.11
C GLY A 27 8.40 -21.04 8.57
N ALA A 28 9.16 -20.66 9.59
CA ALA A 28 10.12 -21.55 10.23
C ALA A 28 9.39 -22.52 11.18
N ASP A 29 8.70 -23.50 10.60
CA ASP A 29 7.78 -24.44 11.27
C ASP A 29 8.43 -25.28 12.38
N ALA A 30 9.76 -25.39 12.36
CA ALA A 30 10.55 -26.08 13.38
C ALA A 30 10.64 -25.28 14.70
N LEU A 31 10.35 -23.97 14.68
CA LEU A 31 10.37 -23.13 15.86
C LEU A 31 9.23 -23.48 16.82
N ARG A 32 9.55 -23.55 18.11
CA ARG A 32 8.58 -23.62 19.20
C ARG A 32 8.82 -22.42 20.11
N ILE A 33 7.90 -21.47 20.06
CA ILE A 33 8.01 -20.20 20.79
C ILE A 33 7.27 -20.33 22.12
N ASP A 34 7.99 -20.16 23.23
CA ASP A 34 7.41 -19.99 24.56
C ASP A 34 7.30 -18.50 24.89
N ARG A 35 6.06 -17.99 24.82
CA ARG A 35 5.77 -16.58 25.11
C ARG A 35 5.91 -16.24 26.60
N MET A 36 5.68 -17.20 27.49
CA MET A 36 5.80 -16.99 28.94
C MET A 36 7.27 -17.04 29.37
N GLY A 37 8.02 -18.02 28.86
CA GLY A 37 9.45 -18.16 29.09
C GLY A 37 10.30 -17.13 28.35
N ARG A 38 9.73 -16.43 27.35
CA ARG A 38 10.43 -15.49 26.45
C ARG A 38 11.63 -16.14 25.77
N GLU A 39 11.42 -17.35 25.27
CA GLU A 39 12.44 -18.13 24.57
C GLU A 39 11.81 -18.87 23.38
N PHE A 40 12.65 -19.31 22.45
CA PHE A 40 12.24 -20.27 21.44
C PHE A 40 13.20 -21.44 21.40
N THR A 41 12.67 -22.59 20.96
CA THR A 41 13.46 -23.79 20.73
C THR A 41 13.39 -24.23 19.28
N VAL A 42 14.51 -24.72 18.76
CA VAL A 42 14.63 -25.27 17.41
C VAL A 42 15.71 -26.35 17.39
N ALA A 43 15.40 -27.52 16.83
CA ALA A 43 16.34 -28.64 16.73
C ALA A 43 17.09 -28.99 18.03
N GLY A 44 16.44 -28.81 19.19
CA GLY A 44 17.03 -29.07 20.51
C GLY A 44 17.91 -27.96 21.08
N GLN A 45 18.05 -26.83 20.39
CA GLN A 45 18.68 -25.62 20.92
C GLN A 45 17.63 -24.67 21.49
N THR A 46 17.96 -23.96 22.55
CA THR A 46 17.12 -22.93 23.19
C THR A 46 17.80 -21.58 23.03
N VAL A 47 17.05 -20.58 22.59
CA VAL A 47 17.49 -19.19 22.46
C VAL A 47 16.57 -18.33 23.32
N SER A 48 17.16 -17.60 24.26
CA SER A 48 16.44 -16.76 25.21
C SER A 48 16.40 -15.30 24.75
N GLU A 49 15.48 -14.52 25.31
CA GLU A 49 15.44 -13.08 25.11
C GLU A 49 16.80 -12.43 25.44
N GLY A 50 17.34 -11.66 24.48
CA GLY A 50 18.62 -10.98 24.60
C GLY A 50 19.78 -11.71 23.92
N ASP A 51 19.61 -12.98 23.55
CA ASP A 51 20.61 -13.72 22.78
C ASP A 51 20.67 -13.23 21.33
N TRP A 52 21.87 -13.24 20.76
CA TRP A 52 22.09 -12.85 19.37
C TRP A 52 21.69 -13.96 18.40
N ILE A 53 20.94 -13.57 17.37
CA ILE A 53 20.69 -14.39 16.18
C ILE A 53 20.93 -13.56 14.93
N THR A 54 21.33 -14.22 13.85
CA THR A 54 21.46 -13.60 12.53
C THR A 54 20.42 -14.19 11.59
N ILE A 55 19.79 -13.33 10.79
CA ILE A 55 18.71 -13.71 9.87
C ILE A 55 19.16 -13.36 8.46
N ASP A 56 19.32 -14.39 7.62
CA ASP A 56 19.48 -14.26 6.17
C ASP A 56 18.13 -14.47 5.48
N GLY A 57 17.51 -13.36 5.07
CA GLY A 57 16.23 -13.38 4.37
C GLY A 57 16.31 -13.87 2.91
N THR A 58 17.51 -14.00 2.34
CA THR A 58 17.72 -14.45 0.95
C THR A 58 17.71 -15.98 0.90
N ASP A 59 18.54 -16.60 1.74
CA ASP A 59 18.66 -18.06 1.79
C ASP A 59 17.64 -18.70 2.75
N GLY A 60 16.87 -17.88 3.49
CA GLY A 60 15.92 -18.38 4.49
C GLY A 60 16.60 -18.95 5.73
N THR A 61 17.87 -18.61 5.97
CA THR A 61 18.71 -19.24 7.00
C THR A 61 18.75 -18.38 8.28
N VAL A 62 18.66 -19.03 9.43
CA VAL A 62 18.80 -18.39 10.75
C VAL A 62 20.00 -18.99 11.47
N TYR A 63 20.91 -18.14 11.91
CA TYR A 63 22.11 -18.51 12.67
C TYR A 63 21.91 -18.16 14.14
N ILE A 64 22.23 -19.08 15.05
CA ILE A 64 22.14 -18.89 16.51
C ILE A 64 23.45 -18.27 17.03
N GLU A 65 23.86 -17.18 16.38
CA GLU A 65 24.99 -16.35 16.76
C GLU A 65 24.87 -14.99 16.07
N GLY A 66 25.57 -13.98 16.60
CA GLY A 66 25.70 -12.66 15.98
C GLY A 66 26.85 -12.67 14.98
N LEU A 67 26.54 -12.85 13.71
CA LEU A 67 27.53 -12.77 12.62
C LEU A 67 27.88 -11.31 12.33
N GLU A 68 29.11 -11.07 11.90
CA GLU A 68 29.57 -9.76 11.46
C GLU A 68 28.95 -9.43 10.08
N THR A 69 28.42 -8.22 9.94
CA THR A 69 27.79 -7.73 8.70
C THR A 69 28.55 -6.53 8.16
N GLU A 70 28.70 -6.46 6.84
CA GLU A 70 29.27 -5.29 6.17
C GLU A 70 28.16 -4.36 5.65
N PRO A 71 28.34 -3.03 5.75
CA PRO A 71 27.40 -2.09 5.16
C PRO A 71 27.42 -2.18 3.63
N SER A 72 26.23 -2.15 3.03
CA SER A 72 26.07 -2.13 1.57
C SER A 72 26.59 -0.82 0.99
N VAL A 73 27.68 -0.88 0.21
CA VAL A 73 28.25 0.27 -0.49
C VAL A 73 27.21 0.97 -1.37
N LEU A 74 26.33 0.19 -2.01
CA LEU A 74 25.27 0.73 -2.86
C LEU A 74 24.22 1.50 -2.06
N ASP A 75 23.79 0.97 -0.91
CA ASP A 75 22.81 1.65 -0.07
C ASP A 75 23.39 2.93 0.56
N SER A 76 24.63 2.87 1.06
CA SER A 76 25.33 4.05 1.58
C SER A 76 25.47 5.14 0.51
N ALA A 77 25.88 4.77 -0.71
CA ALA A 77 26.02 5.73 -1.81
C ALA A 77 24.67 6.36 -2.21
N GLN A 78 23.59 5.58 -2.22
CA GLN A 78 22.23 6.08 -2.50
C GLN A 78 21.73 7.04 -1.43
N LEU A 79 22.09 6.80 -0.17
CA LEU A 79 21.76 7.68 0.96
C LEU A 79 22.66 8.92 1.07
N GLY A 80 23.63 9.07 0.17
CA GLY A 80 24.44 10.30 0.04
C GLY A 80 25.85 10.22 0.60
N ASP A 81 26.35 9.03 0.96
CA ASP A 81 27.75 8.85 1.37
C ASP A 81 28.70 9.11 0.19
N GLU A 82 29.55 10.13 0.32
CA GLU A 82 30.50 10.55 -0.73
C GLU A 82 31.60 9.51 -0.96
N GLU A 83 32.10 8.86 0.09
CA GLU A 83 33.16 7.84 -0.03
C GLU A 83 32.60 6.59 -0.74
N ALA A 84 31.39 6.18 -0.38
CA ALA A 84 30.72 5.07 -1.06
C ALA A 84 30.46 5.37 -2.56
N ARG A 85 30.19 6.64 -2.92
CA ARG A 85 30.02 7.07 -4.33
C ARG A 85 31.33 7.09 -5.12
N GLU A 86 32.47 7.14 -4.47
CA GLU A 86 33.77 7.02 -5.15
C GLU A 86 34.16 5.58 -5.47
N SER A 87 33.47 4.60 -4.86
CA SER A 87 33.73 3.18 -5.09
C SER A 87 33.55 2.78 -6.56
N GLU A 88 34.37 1.83 -7.01
CA GLU A 88 34.25 1.25 -8.35
C GLU A 88 32.88 0.59 -8.56
N LEU A 89 32.34 -0.05 -7.51
CA LEU A 89 31.03 -0.68 -7.52
C LEU A 89 29.90 0.32 -7.76
N TRP A 90 29.91 1.48 -7.07
CA TRP A 90 28.92 2.53 -7.30
C TRP A 90 29.00 3.08 -8.72
N ARG A 91 30.21 3.39 -9.21
CA ARG A 91 30.39 3.95 -10.56
C ARG A 91 29.90 2.98 -11.64
N ALA A 92 30.16 1.68 -11.48
CA ALA A 92 29.66 0.66 -12.39
C ALA A 92 28.13 0.56 -12.33
N TYR A 93 27.54 0.57 -11.13
CA TYR A 93 26.09 0.58 -10.93
C TYR A 93 25.43 1.81 -11.55
N GLU A 94 25.96 3.01 -11.27
CA GLU A 94 25.42 4.28 -11.78
C GLU A 94 25.48 4.34 -13.30
N LEU A 95 26.60 3.92 -13.92
CA LEU A 95 26.72 3.84 -15.37
C LEU A 95 25.66 2.90 -15.97
N PHE A 96 25.50 1.72 -15.38
CA PHE A 96 24.58 0.70 -15.85
C PHE A 96 23.12 1.15 -15.72
N MET A 97 22.73 1.69 -14.56
CA MET A 97 21.39 2.19 -14.30
C MET A 97 21.05 3.42 -15.13
N THR A 98 22.04 4.30 -15.39
CA THR A 98 21.86 5.44 -16.32
C THR A 98 21.52 4.96 -17.72
N GLN A 99 22.17 3.90 -18.19
CA GLN A 99 21.86 3.33 -19.51
C GLN A 99 20.48 2.66 -19.52
N ALA A 100 20.12 1.94 -18.45
CA ALA A 100 18.79 1.35 -18.30
C ALA A 100 17.68 2.44 -18.34
N ASP A 101 17.86 3.55 -17.64
CA ASP A 101 16.90 4.65 -17.63
C ASP A 101 16.73 5.34 -18.99
N LYS A 102 17.80 5.40 -19.78
CA LYS A 102 17.76 6.01 -21.10
C LYS A 102 16.89 5.22 -22.07
N ASP A 103 16.89 3.90 -21.95
CA ASP A 103 16.25 3.00 -22.93
C ASP A 103 14.84 2.55 -22.51
N ARG A 104 14.51 2.55 -21.21
CA ARG A 104 13.18 2.16 -20.74
C ARG A 104 12.10 3.17 -21.15
N ARG A 105 10.91 2.69 -21.49
CA ARG A 105 9.71 3.51 -21.74
C ARG A 105 8.86 3.68 -20.48
N LEU A 106 8.59 2.57 -19.76
CA LEU A 106 7.89 2.60 -18.49
C LEU A 106 8.57 3.53 -17.50
N ARG A 107 7.79 4.43 -16.90
CA ARG A 107 8.23 5.15 -15.71
C ARG A 107 8.20 4.21 -14.51
N VAL A 108 9.07 4.47 -13.54
CA VAL A 108 9.10 3.71 -12.28
C VAL A 108 8.79 4.65 -11.13
N ARG A 109 7.57 4.54 -10.62
CA ARG A 109 7.12 5.24 -9.40
C ARG A 109 7.32 4.33 -8.18
N ALA A 110 7.07 4.87 -7.00
CA ALA A 110 7.14 4.10 -5.76
C ALA A 110 5.81 4.07 -5.00
N ASN A 111 5.64 3.05 -4.17
CA ASN A 111 4.63 2.98 -3.14
C ASN A 111 5.26 3.52 -1.84
N ALA A 112 4.82 4.68 -1.37
CA ALA A 112 5.35 5.30 -0.16
C ALA A 112 4.25 6.11 0.53
N ASP A 113 4.16 5.95 1.85
CA ASP A 113 3.04 6.48 2.64
C ASP A 113 3.50 7.57 3.63
N THR A 114 4.82 7.81 3.70
CA THR A 114 5.42 8.80 4.62
C THR A 114 6.47 9.66 3.90
N PRO A 115 6.78 10.87 4.40
CA PRO A 115 7.82 11.73 3.83
C PRO A 115 9.19 11.04 3.74
N GLY A 116 9.55 10.24 4.75
CA GLY A 116 10.82 9.50 4.78
C GLY A 116 10.90 8.42 3.71
N GLN A 117 9.82 7.64 3.53
CA GLN A 117 9.74 6.64 2.46
C GLN A 117 9.75 7.30 1.07
N ALA A 118 9.06 8.44 0.90
CA ALA A 118 9.06 9.20 -0.35
C ALA A 118 10.46 9.71 -0.70
N ALA A 119 11.17 10.30 0.26
CA ALA A 119 12.56 10.74 0.07
C ALA A 119 13.49 9.56 -0.27
N ASN A 120 13.33 8.41 0.41
CA ASN A 120 14.08 7.19 0.11
C ASN A 120 13.83 6.69 -1.31
N ALA A 121 12.56 6.62 -1.73
CA ALA A 121 12.19 6.23 -3.08
C ALA A 121 12.80 7.14 -4.14
N ARG A 122 12.75 8.46 -3.94
CA ARG A 122 13.35 9.45 -4.84
C ARG A 122 14.87 9.26 -4.94
N ALA A 123 15.55 9.04 -3.81
CA ALA A 123 16.98 8.76 -3.79
C ALA A 123 17.37 7.48 -4.55
N ARG A 124 16.46 6.51 -4.65
CA ARG A 124 16.61 5.27 -5.44
C ARG A 124 16.19 5.42 -6.90
N GLY A 125 15.81 6.62 -7.33
CA GLY A 125 15.46 6.96 -8.72
C GLY A 125 13.99 6.77 -9.07
N ALA A 126 13.09 6.80 -8.08
CA ALA A 126 11.66 6.82 -8.36
C ALA A 126 11.24 8.15 -9.02
N GLU A 127 10.38 8.06 -10.02
CA GLU A 127 9.89 9.19 -10.83
C GLU A 127 8.50 9.67 -10.36
N GLY A 128 8.24 9.53 -9.06
CA GLY A 128 6.98 9.87 -8.40
C GLY A 128 6.47 8.77 -7.47
N ILE A 129 5.30 8.99 -6.91
CA ILE A 129 4.57 8.02 -6.09
C ILE A 129 3.35 7.54 -6.88
N GLY A 130 3.23 6.22 -7.09
CA GLY A 130 2.08 5.62 -7.76
C GLY A 130 1.03 5.08 -6.77
N LEU A 131 1.37 5.04 -5.49
CA LEU A 131 0.44 4.70 -4.42
C LEU A 131 0.95 5.23 -3.07
N CYS A 132 0.27 6.24 -2.54
CA CYS A 132 0.34 6.69 -1.16
C CYS A 132 -0.95 6.25 -0.44
N ARG A 133 -0.82 5.36 0.54
CA ARG A 133 -1.92 4.82 1.35
C ARG A 133 -2.24 5.74 2.51
N THR A 134 -3.46 6.23 2.57
CA THR A 134 -3.89 7.15 3.63
C THR A 134 -4.17 6.44 4.95
N GLU A 135 -4.42 5.15 4.94
CA GLU A 135 -4.71 4.29 6.10
C GLU A 135 -3.65 4.40 7.19
N HIS A 136 -2.37 4.38 6.78
CA HIS A 136 -1.25 4.49 7.70
C HIS A 136 -1.20 5.88 8.36
N MET A 137 -1.78 6.90 7.72
CA MET A 137 -1.93 8.25 8.28
C MET A 137 -3.10 8.36 9.27
N PHE A 138 -3.87 7.29 9.50
CA PHE A 138 -4.85 7.23 10.59
C PHE A 138 -4.32 6.49 11.83
N LEU A 139 -3.10 5.94 11.74
CA LEU A 139 -2.46 5.24 12.84
C LEU A 139 -1.73 6.22 13.78
N GLY A 140 -1.76 5.93 15.08
CA GLY A 140 -1.21 6.78 16.15
C GLY A 140 -2.27 7.12 17.20
N GLU A 141 -1.87 7.32 18.47
CA GLU A 141 -2.83 7.44 19.58
C GLU A 141 -3.89 8.54 19.35
N GLU A 142 -3.48 9.75 18.95
CA GLU A 142 -4.39 10.87 18.67
C GLU A 142 -5.30 10.61 17.45
N ARG A 143 -4.72 10.05 16.38
CA ARG A 143 -5.43 9.78 15.11
C ARG A 143 -6.46 8.67 15.28
N VAL A 144 -6.08 7.58 15.95
CA VAL A 144 -6.98 6.46 16.28
C VAL A 144 -8.12 6.92 17.18
N ALA A 145 -7.85 7.80 18.16
CA ALA A 145 -8.90 8.38 18.99
C ALA A 145 -9.90 9.20 18.16
N ALA A 146 -9.42 10.01 17.20
CA ALA A 146 -10.29 10.78 16.29
C ALA A 146 -11.08 9.87 15.33
N VAL A 147 -10.47 8.81 14.78
CA VAL A 147 -11.18 7.81 13.96
C VAL A 147 -12.26 7.10 14.78
N ARG A 148 -11.97 6.71 16.02
CA ARG A 148 -12.99 6.14 16.91
C ARG A 148 -14.12 7.14 17.12
N LYS A 149 -13.84 8.41 17.41
CA LYS A 149 -14.88 9.43 17.55
C LYS A 149 -15.77 9.52 16.31
N MET A 150 -15.19 9.47 15.10
CA MET A 150 -15.93 9.42 13.85
C MET A 150 -16.80 8.16 13.73
N ILE A 151 -16.29 6.99 14.12
CA ILE A 151 -17.04 5.72 14.09
C ILE A 151 -18.26 5.75 15.01
N PHE A 152 -18.12 6.38 16.18
CA PHE A 152 -19.17 6.48 17.20
C PHE A 152 -20.10 7.70 17.03
N ALA A 153 -19.85 8.56 16.04
CA ALA A 153 -20.65 9.75 15.83
C ALA A 153 -22.09 9.38 15.43
N GLU A 154 -23.06 9.99 16.10
CA GLU A 154 -24.49 9.82 15.84
C GLU A 154 -25.10 11.02 15.11
N SER A 155 -24.32 12.10 14.92
CA SER A 155 -24.74 13.32 14.21
C SER A 155 -23.66 13.83 13.24
N PRO A 156 -24.06 14.56 12.18
CA PRO A 156 -23.11 15.22 11.29
C PRO A 156 -22.14 16.16 12.01
N GLU A 157 -22.60 16.82 13.09
CA GLU A 157 -21.75 17.70 13.89
C GLU A 157 -20.65 16.94 14.64
N GLU A 158 -20.94 15.74 15.14
CA GLU A 158 -19.95 14.88 15.79
C GLU A 158 -18.93 14.31 14.79
N GLU A 159 -19.38 13.92 13.59
CA GLU A 159 -18.50 13.50 12.50
C GLU A 159 -17.56 14.65 12.10
N GLN A 160 -18.11 15.87 11.93
CA GLN A 160 -17.30 17.04 11.58
C GLN A 160 -16.24 17.34 12.65
N GLN A 161 -16.55 17.22 13.94
CA GLN A 161 -15.56 17.41 14.99
C GLN A 161 -14.42 16.38 14.96
N ALA A 162 -14.68 15.17 14.45
CA ALA A 162 -13.62 14.18 14.25
C ALA A 162 -12.77 14.55 13.03
N TYR A 163 -13.39 15.00 11.95
CA TYR A 163 -12.71 15.49 10.75
C TYR A 163 -11.82 16.71 11.03
N ASP A 164 -12.25 17.63 11.88
CA ASP A 164 -11.48 18.83 12.27
C ASP A 164 -10.16 18.48 13.00
N VAL A 165 -10.09 17.31 13.65
CA VAL A 165 -8.87 16.78 14.26
C VAL A 165 -8.00 16.06 13.23
N LEU A 166 -8.60 15.27 12.34
CA LEU A 166 -7.89 14.46 11.36
C LEU A 166 -7.27 15.31 10.22
N ALA A 167 -7.99 16.33 9.75
CA ALA A 167 -7.60 17.15 8.62
C ALA A 167 -6.22 17.81 8.77
N PRO A 168 -5.88 18.52 9.87
CA PRO A 168 -4.57 19.15 10.00
C PRO A 168 -3.42 18.13 10.09
N LEU A 169 -3.69 16.97 10.70
CA LEU A 169 -2.72 15.90 10.84
C LEU A 169 -2.37 15.28 9.47
N GLN A 170 -3.39 14.97 8.65
CA GLN A 170 -3.16 14.50 7.28
C GLN A 170 -2.51 15.54 6.39
N LYS A 171 -2.97 16.81 6.48
CA LYS A 171 -2.37 17.92 5.72
C LYS A 171 -0.86 18.00 5.98
N GLN A 172 -0.43 17.86 7.23
CA GLN A 172 0.98 17.91 7.58
C GLN A 172 1.78 16.76 6.98
N ASP A 173 1.22 15.55 6.94
CA ASP A 173 1.87 14.39 6.29
C ASP A 173 2.03 14.64 4.78
N PHE A 174 0.99 15.13 4.12
CA PHE A 174 1.03 15.43 2.68
C PHE A 174 1.99 16.56 2.33
N ILE A 175 2.13 17.60 3.16
CA ILE A 175 3.15 18.65 2.96
C ILE A 175 4.53 17.99 2.86
N GLY A 176 4.88 17.12 3.82
CA GLY A 176 6.17 16.45 3.82
C GLY A 176 6.38 15.53 2.61
N ILE A 177 5.33 14.84 2.16
CA ILE A 177 5.40 13.97 0.97
C ILE A 177 5.59 14.81 -0.31
N PHE A 178 4.82 15.89 -0.47
CA PHE A 178 4.95 16.77 -1.64
C PHE A 178 6.29 17.50 -1.68
N GLU A 179 6.82 17.94 -0.54
CA GLU A 179 8.17 18.52 -0.45
C GLU A 179 9.25 17.48 -0.83
N ALA A 180 9.12 16.23 -0.38
CA ALA A 180 10.03 15.15 -0.75
C ALA A 180 9.98 14.82 -2.25
N MET A 181 8.80 14.94 -2.87
CA MET A 181 8.55 14.64 -4.28
C MET A 181 8.37 15.88 -5.16
N ASP A 182 8.99 17.00 -4.78
CA ASP A 182 8.93 18.24 -5.54
C ASP A 182 9.22 18.04 -7.05
N GLY A 183 8.27 18.46 -7.90
CA GLY A 183 8.32 18.32 -9.36
C GLY A 183 7.92 16.94 -9.91
N LEU A 184 7.50 16.01 -9.06
CA LEU A 184 7.11 14.64 -9.44
C LEU A 184 5.66 14.33 -9.03
N PRO A 185 4.95 13.48 -9.78
CA PRO A 185 3.57 13.10 -9.50
C PRO A 185 3.45 12.29 -8.21
N VAL A 186 2.39 12.53 -7.44
CA VAL A 186 2.08 11.82 -6.20
C VAL A 186 0.62 11.36 -6.21
N THR A 187 0.42 10.07 -6.47
CA THR A 187 -0.89 9.42 -6.42
C THR A 187 -1.28 9.05 -4.99
N VAL A 188 -2.29 9.71 -4.45
CA VAL A 188 -2.85 9.47 -3.12
C VAL A 188 -4.13 8.67 -3.23
N ARG A 189 -4.17 7.50 -2.59
CA ARG A 189 -5.37 6.68 -2.49
C ARG A 189 -6.20 7.08 -1.27
N LEU A 190 -7.46 7.40 -1.50
CA LEU A 190 -8.41 7.69 -0.41
C LEU A 190 -8.61 6.46 0.48
N LEU A 191 -9.22 6.64 1.66
CA LEU A 191 -9.34 5.59 2.66
C LEU A 191 -10.05 4.35 2.08
N ASP A 192 -9.38 3.21 2.19
CA ASP A 192 -9.81 1.93 1.64
C ASP A 192 -10.26 0.86 2.67
N PRO A 193 -9.69 0.70 3.88
CA PRO A 193 -10.01 -0.40 4.76
C PRO A 193 -11.36 -0.20 5.44
N PRO A 194 -12.01 -1.30 5.86
CA PRO A 194 -13.21 -1.22 6.64
C PRO A 194 -12.94 -0.64 8.04
N LEU A 195 -13.96 0.00 8.62
CA LEU A 195 -13.81 0.74 9.88
C LEU A 195 -13.45 -0.15 11.08
N HIS A 196 -13.77 -1.45 11.04
CA HIS A 196 -13.44 -2.36 12.14
C HIS A 196 -11.93 -2.58 12.31
N GLU A 197 -11.10 -2.31 11.30
CA GLU A 197 -9.63 -2.38 11.45
C GLU A 197 -9.08 -1.31 12.41
N PHE A 198 -9.84 -0.24 12.67
CA PHE A 198 -9.49 0.79 13.66
C PHE A 198 -10.06 0.51 15.06
N LEU A 199 -10.82 -0.59 15.21
CA LEU A 199 -11.43 -1.00 16.47
C LEU A 199 -10.67 -2.19 17.09
N PRO A 200 -10.84 -2.43 18.40
CA PRO A 200 -10.26 -3.61 19.05
C PRO A 200 -10.80 -4.92 18.45
N ASP A 201 -10.03 -6.00 18.59
CA ASP A 201 -10.45 -7.33 18.16
C ASP A 201 -11.78 -7.74 18.82
N HIS A 202 -12.72 -8.20 18.00
CA HIS A 202 -14.06 -8.55 18.43
C HIS A 202 -14.08 -9.66 19.47
N VAL A 203 -13.32 -10.74 19.26
CA VAL A 203 -13.32 -11.90 20.15
C VAL A 203 -12.66 -11.55 21.47
N GLU A 204 -11.52 -10.87 21.43
CA GLU A 204 -10.81 -10.41 22.61
C GLU A 204 -11.68 -9.47 23.45
N LEU A 205 -12.32 -8.50 22.81
CA LEU A 205 -13.21 -7.55 23.49
C LEU A 205 -14.43 -8.26 24.10
N ALA A 206 -15.09 -9.14 23.35
CA ALA A 206 -16.26 -9.88 23.82
C ALA A 206 -15.91 -10.73 25.06
N VAL A 207 -14.77 -11.44 25.04
CA VAL A 207 -14.29 -12.23 26.18
C VAL A 207 -13.99 -11.34 27.38
N LYS A 208 -13.31 -10.20 27.18
CA LYS A 208 -12.98 -9.26 28.26
C LYS A 208 -14.23 -8.67 28.90
N VAL A 209 -15.20 -8.24 28.10
CA VAL A 209 -16.48 -7.69 28.58
C VAL A 209 -17.27 -8.74 29.37
N ALA A 210 -17.36 -9.97 28.86
CA ALA A 210 -18.06 -11.06 29.54
C ALA A 210 -17.42 -11.42 30.89
N LEU A 211 -16.08 -11.58 30.92
CA LEU A 211 -15.36 -11.91 32.16
C LEU A 211 -15.46 -10.80 33.21
N ALA A 212 -15.40 -9.53 32.79
CA ALA A 212 -15.55 -8.39 33.69
C ALA A 212 -16.97 -8.32 34.27
N GLY A 213 -17.99 -8.59 33.46
CA GLY A 213 -19.38 -8.71 33.91
C GLY A 213 -19.57 -9.82 34.95
N GLU A 214 -18.93 -10.99 34.76
CA GLU A 214 -18.99 -12.09 35.74
C GLU A 214 -18.24 -11.79 37.04
N ARG A 215 -17.10 -11.10 36.96
CA ARG A 215 -16.26 -10.74 38.12
C ARG A 215 -16.82 -9.55 38.91
N GLY A 216 -17.73 -8.79 38.32
CA GLY A 216 -18.23 -7.53 38.88
C GLY A 216 -17.21 -6.39 38.78
N ASP A 217 -16.30 -6.45 37.81
CA ASP A 217 -15.32 -5.41 37.56
C ASP A 217 -16.01 -4.17 36.94
N SER A 218 -15.67 -2.97 37.42
CA SER A 218 -16.26 -1.73 36.89
C SER A 218 -15.59 -1.23 35.60
N GLU A 219 -14.41 -1.76 35.28
CA GLU A 219 -13.55 -1.30 34.18
C GLU A 219 -12.86 -2.49 33.51
N ILE A 220 -12.54 -2.34 32.23
CA ILE A 220 -11.73 -3.28 31.46
C ILE A 220 -10.59 -2.58 30.74
N GLU A 221 -9.55 -3.33 30.43
CA GLU A 221 -8.41 -2.86 29.65
C GLU A 221 -8.59 -3.20 28.16
N VAL A 222 -8.63 -2.17 27.33
CA VAL A 222 -8.76 -2.27 25.86
C VAL A 222 -7.59 -1.54 25.21
N GLY A 223 -6.67 -2.30 24.61
CA GLY A 223 -5.40 -1.74 24.17
C GLY A 223 -4.58 -1.22 25.35
N ARG A 224 -4.28 0.08 25.36
CA ARG A 224 -3.54 0.78 26.43
C ARG A 224 -4.44 1.56 27.39
N GLU A 225 -5.76 1.51 27.17
CA GLU A 225 -6.73 2.34 27.88
C GLU A 225 -7.57 1.48 28.83
N LYS A 226 -7.92 2.06 29.98
CA LYS A 226 -8.96 1.51 30.85
C LYS A 226 -10.27 2.23 30.57
N ILE A 227 -11.30 1.47 30.26
CA ILE A 227 -12.63 1.99 29.99
C ILE A 227 -13.64 1.36 30.94
N GLY A 228 -14.66 2.14 31.34
CA GLY A 228 -15.75 1.63 32.16
C GLY A 228 -16.55 0.53 31.45
N LEU A 229 -17.09 -0.42 32.19
CA LEU A 229 -17.79 -1.58 31.64
C LEU A 229 -19.00 -1.19 30.76
N GLU A 230 -19.69 -0.10 31.07
CA GLU A 230 -20.79 0.40 30.21
C GLU A 230 -20.27 0.91 28.86
N ALA A 231 -19.18 1.67 28.86
CA ALA A 231 -18.53 2.13 27.62
C ALA A 231 -17.99 0.93 26.82
N ALA A 232 -17.49 -0.10 27.51
CA ALA A 232 -17.04 -1.32 26.88
C ALA A 232 -18.18 -2.11 26.20
N HIS A 233 -19.38 -2.16 26.79
CA HIS A 233 -20.55 -2.74 26.13
C HIS A 233 -20.98 -1.95 24.88
N LYS A 234 -20.95 -0.61 24.94
CA LYS A 234 -21.23 0.23 23.76
C LYS A 234 -20.20 0.01 22.66
N LEU A 235 -18.92 -0.08 23.03
CA LEU A 235 -17.83 -0.40 22.11
C LEU A 235 -18.02 -1.77 21.47
N LEU A 236 -18.33 -2.80 22.26
CA LEU A 236 -18.59 -4.15 21.77
C LEU A 236 -19.78 -4.17 20.79
N SER A 237 -20.89 -3.53 21.13
CA SER A 237 -22.05 -3.44 20.25
C SER A 237 -21.71 -2.79 18.91
N LYS A 238 -20.83 -1.77 18.90
CA LYS A 238 -20.41 -1.11 17.66
C LYS A 238 -19.45 -1.97 16.84
N VAL A 239 -18.55 -2.70 17.52
CA VAL A 239 -17.67 -3.69 16.88
C VAL A 239 -18.50 -4.80 16.22
N GLU A 240 -19.53 -5.30 16.90
CA GLU A 240 -20.45 -6.31 16.36
C GLU A 240 -21.25 -5.78 15.16
N GLU A 241 -21.71 -4.52 15.20
CA GLU A 241 -22.41 -3.87 14.09
C GLU A 241 -21.55 -3.76 12.84
N LEU A 242 -20.26 -3.42 13.00
CA LEU A 242 -19.30 -3.24 11.91
C LEU A 242 -18.55 -4.53 11.54
N HIS A 243 -18.83 -5.64 12.24
CA HIS A 243 -18.20 -6.92 11.97
C HIS A 243 -18.77 -7.51 10.67
N GLU A 244 -17.87 -7.87 9.77
CA GLU A 244 -18.22 -8.47 8.49
C GLU A 244 -17.59 -9.86 8.36
N ALA A 245 -18.33 -10.80 7.77
CA ALA A 245 -17.82 -12.16 7.55
C ALA A 245 -16.64 -12.20 6.56
N ASN A 246 -16.60 -11.28 5.59
CA ASN A 246 -15.52 -11.17 4.61
C ASN A 246 -15.14 -9.68 4.43
N PRO A 247 -14.33 -9.12 5.34
CA PRO A 247 -13.92 -7.71 5.32
C PRO A 247 -13.40 -7.21 3.96
N MET A 248 -12.66 -8.06 3.24
CA MET A 248 -12.09 -7.69 1.95
C MET A 248 -13.15 -7.31 0.90
N LEU A 249 -14.35 -7.91 0.96
CA LEU A 249 -15.44 -7.62 0.02
C LEU A 249 -16.53 -6.73 0.61
N GLY A 250 -16.32 -6.21 1.82
CA GLY A 250 -17.33 -5.54 2.63
C GLY A 250 -17.48 -4.02 2.42
N LEU A 251 -17.87 -3.33 3.49
CA LEU A 251 -18.06 -1.89 3.56
C LEU A 251 -16.73 -1.16 3.71
N ARG A 252 -16.11 -0.89 2.57
CA ARG A 252 -14.77 -0.32 2.47
C ARG A 252 -14.62 0.47 1.16
N GLY A 253 -13.48 1.14 0.95
CA GLY A 253 -13.20 1.90 -0.28
C GLY A 253 -14.27 2.92 -0.62
N VAL A 254 -14.57 3.10 -1.91
CA VAL A 254 -15.58 4.07 -2.38
C VAL A 254 -16.95 3.88 -1.72
N ARG A 255 -17.31 2.65 -1.33
CA ARG A 255 -18.59 2.38 -0.65
C ARG A 255 -18.66 3.04 0.71
N LEU A 256 -17.54 3.02 1.44
CA LEU A 256 -17.43 3.72 2.71
C LEU A 256 -17.48 5.24 2.50
N GLY A 257 -16.79 5.76 1.49
CA GLY A 257 -16.85 7.18 1.11
C GLY A 257 -18.28 7.65 0.77
N ILE A 258 -19.07 6.81 0.10
CA ILE A 258 -20.49 7.08 -0.20
C ILE A 258 -21.37 7.05 1.05
N ILE A 259 -21.17 6.07 1.94
CA ILE A 259 -22.00 5.89 3.14
C ILE A 259 -21.66 6.90 4.25
N LYS A 260 -20.42 7.41 4.27
CA LYS A 260 -19.93 8.40 5.24
C LYS A 260 -19.63 9.74 4.56
N PRO A 261 -20.65 10.59 4.38
CA PRO A 261 -20.48 11.92 3.78
C PRO A 261 -19.36 12.71 4.46
N GLY A 262 -18.61 13.46 3.67
CA GLY A 262 -17.54 14.32 4.17
C GLY A 262 -16.22 13.60 4.48
N LEU A 263 -16.20 12.26 4.61
CA LEU A 263 -14.96 11.50 4.87
C LEU A 263 -13.93 11.74 3.76
N TYR A 264 -14.31 11.49 2.51
CA TYR A 264 -13.44 11.73 1.36
C TYR A 264 -13.21 13.21 1.11
N ALA A 265 -14.22 14.07 1.34
CA ALA A 265 -14.08 15.52 1.21
C ALA A 265 -13.00 16.08 2.16
N MET A 266 -12.92 15.55 3.39
CA MET A 266 -11.88 15.91 4.35
C MET A 266 -10.48 15.54 3.84
N GLN A 267 -10.31 14.31 3.33
CA GLN A 267 -9.03 13.86 2.78
C GLN A 267 -8.62 14.69 1.55
N VAL A 268 -9.55 14.91 0.62
CA VAL A 268 -9.31 15.71 -0.60
C VAL A 268 -8.95 17.16 -0.25
N ARG A 269 -9.63 17.75 0.75
CA ARG A 269 -9.27 19.07 1.27
C ARG A 269 -7.85 19.09 1.83
N ALA A 270 -7.48 18.11 2.65
CA ALA A 270 -6.13 18.02 3.22
C ALA A 270 -5.05 17.89 2.15
N ILE A 271 -5.27 17.06 1.12
CA ILE A 271 -4.39 16.90 -0.05
C ILE A 271 -4.24 18.24 -0.80
N ALA A 272 -5.36 18.89 -1.14
CA ALA A 272 -5.36 20.14 -1.89
C ALA A 272 -4.73 21.29 -1.09
N GLU A 273 -5.02 21.41 0.21
CA GLU A 273 -4.45 22.45 1.07
C GLU A 273 -2.95 22.27 1.26
N ALA A 274 -2.48 21.03 1.40
CA ALA A 274 -1.04 20.72 1.45
C ALA A 274 -0.34 21.10 0.14
N ALA A 275 -0.91 20.73 -1.01
CA ALA A 275 -0.36 21.09 -2.31
C ALA A 275 -0.35 22.62 -2.54
N VAL A 276 -1.42 23.33 -2.19
CA VAL A 276 -1.47 24.80 -2.24
C VAL A 276 -0.37 25.42 -1.37
N GLU A 277 -0.15 24.88 -0.17
CA GLU A 277 0.89 25.38 0.74
C GLU A 277 2.30 25.18 0.17
N VAL A 278 2.61 23.99 -0.34
CA VAL A 278 3.91 23.70 -0.98
C VAL A 278 4.12 24.57 -2.22
N LYS A 279 3.07 24.76 -3.04
CA LYS A 279 3.11 25.66 -4.21
C LYS A 279 3.42 27.11 -3.80
N LYS A 280 2.82 27.61 -2.72
CA LYS A 280 3.10 28.96 -2.18
C LYS A 280 4.53 29.11 -1.66
N LYS A 281 5.14 28.04 -1.17
CA LYS A 281 6.56 28.01 -0.77
C LYS A 281 7.52 27.93 -1.97
N GLY A 282 7.01 27.83 -3.20
CA GLY A 282 7.79 27.79 -4.43
C GLY A 282 8.09 26.39 -4.96
N GLY A 283 7.53 25.34 -4.36
CA GLY A 283 7.60 23.97 -4.90
C GLY A 283 6.66 23.75 -6.08
N ASP A 284 6.71 22.57 -6.67
CA ASP A 284 5.87 22.09 -7.77
C ASP A 284 5.19 20.76 -7.41
N PRO A 285 4.18 20.77 -6.51
CA PRO A 285 3.42 19.57 -6.19
C PRO A 285 2.54 19.17 -7.37
N GLN A 286 2.53 17.87 -7.69
CA GLN A 286 1.71 17.26 -8.75
C GLN A 286 0.81 16.16 -8.15
N PRO A 287 -0.23 16.54 -7.39
CA PRO A 287 -1.12 15.58 -6.74
C PRO A 287 -2.06 14.89 -7.73
N GLU A 288 -2.24 13.59 -7.54
CA GLU A 288 -3.22 12.76 -8.23
C GLU A 288 -4.09 12.07 -7.15
N ILE A 289 -5.42 12.19 -7.22
CA ILE A 289 -6.35 11.60 -6.24
C ILE A 289 -6.94 10.32 -6.82
N MET A 290 -6.77 9.20 -6.11
CA MET A 290 -7.23 7.89 -6.54
C MET A 290 -8.37 7.37 -5.64
N ILE A 291 -9.51 7.09 -6.26
CA ILE A 291 -10.68 6.48 -5.59
C ILE A 291 -10.56 4.94 -5.63
N PRO A 292 -10.48 4.27 -4.47
CA PRO A 292 -10.33 2.82 -4.40
C PRO A 292 -11.66 2.08 -4.58
N LEU A 293 -11.56 0.82 -5.01
CA LEU A 293 -12.61 -0.19 -5.02
C LEU A 293 -13.86 0.17 -5.84
N ALA A 294 -13.73 1.07 -6.82
CA ALA A 294 -14.79 1.39 -7.75
C ALA A 294 -15.13 0.17 -8.61
N ALA A 295 -16.42 -0.15 -8.71
CA ALA A 295 -16.92 -1.25 -9.53
C ALA A 295 -17.69 -0.75 -10.76
N THR A 296 -18.21 0.48 -10.69
CA THR A 296 -19.11 1.12 -11.66
C THR A 296 -18.64 2.53 -12.00
N ALA A 297 -19.00 3.01 -13.19
CA ALA A 297 -18.73 4.38 -13.60
C ALA A 297 -19.49 5.40 -12.73
N GLU A 298 -20.69 5.05 -12.26
CA GLU A 298 -21.55 5.90 -11.46
C GLU A 298 -21.02 6.15 -10.06
N GLU A 299 -20.38 5.15 -9.43
CA GLU A 299 -19.65 5.35 -8.18
C GLU A 299 -18.56 6.42 -8.36
N LEU A 300 -17.79 6.34 -9.46
CA LEU A 300 -16.73 7.30 -9.75
C LEU A 300 -17.29 8.69 -10.10
N ARG A 301 -18.34 8.76 -10.92
CA ARG A 301 -19.04 10.01 -11.27
C ARG A 301 -19.55 10.73 -10.03
N GLN A 302 -20.25 10.02 -9.14
CA GLN A 302 -20.76 10.60 -7.89
C GLN A 302 -19.64 11.17 -7.03
N MET A 303 -18.53 10.44 -6.87
CA MET A 303 -17.40 10.92 -6.10
C MET A 303 -16.74 12.15 -6.72
N ARG A 304 -16.59 12.21 -8.05
CA ARG A 304 -16.06 13.43 -8.70
C ARG A 304 -16.97 14.64 -8.51
N GLU A 305 -18.28 14.46 -8.66
CA GLU A 305 -19.28 15.51 -8.43
C GLU A 305 -19.22 16.09 -7.00
N GLU A 306 -18.89 15.25 -6.01
CA GLU A 306 -18.75 15.67 -4.61
C GLU A 306 -17.37 16.30 -4.32
N LEU A 307 -16.30 15.76 -4.90
CA LEU A 307 -14.92 16.05 -4.48
C LEU A 307 -14.22 17.14 -5.31
N GLU A 308 -14.53 17.27 -6.60
CA GLU A 308 -13.95 18.32 -7.45
C GLU A 308 -14.27 19.74 -6.96
N PRO A 309 -15.50 20.06 -6.48
CA PRO A 309 -15.79 21.37 -5.90
C PRO A 309 -14.90 21.69 -4.69
N VAL A 310 -14.58 20.69 -3.86
CA VAL A 310 -13.71 20.86 -2.70
C VAL A 310 -12.31 21.31 -3.13
N VAL A 311 -11.75 20.68 -4.18
CA VAL A 311 -10.47 21.08 -4.78
C VAL A 311 -10.56 22.50 -5.34
N GLY A 312 -11.63 22.80 -6.10
CA GLY A 312 -11.85 24.12 -6.69
C GLY A 312 -11.90 25.25 -5.65
N ASP A 313 -12.60 25.04 -4.54
CA ASP A 313 -12.69 25.99 -3.43
C ASP A 313 -11.34 26.24 -2.77
N VAL A 314 -10.59 25.17 -2.49
CA VAL A 314 -9.27 25.25 -1.84
C VAL A 314 -8.26 25.96 -2.74
N ILE A 315 -8.20 25.63 -4.03
CA ILE A 315 -7.28 26.25 -4.99
C ILE A 315 -7.65 27.73 -5.18
N SER A 316 -8.94 28.04 -5.31
CA SER A 316 -9.42 29.42 -5.47
C SER A 316 -9.11 30.28 -4.26
N ALA A 317 -9.36 29.79 -3.04
CA ALA A 317 -8.98 30.45 -1.80
C ALA A 317 -7.45 30.55 -1.62
N GLY A 318 -6.74 29.55 -2.15
CA GLY A 318 -5.28 29.50 -2.20
C GLY A 318 -4.68 30.59 -3.08
N GLY A 319 -5.33 30.96 -4.18
CA GLY A 319 -4.80 31.92 -5.14
C GLY A 319 -3.55 31.41 -5.88
N VAL A 320 -3.49 30.10 -6.13
CA VAL A 320 -2.41 29.45 -6.90
C VAL A 320 -2.99 28.72 -8.11
N GLU A 321 -2.18 28.53 -9.14
CA GLU A 321 -2.51 27.62 -10.24
C GLU A 321 -1.99 26.22 -9.91
N LEU A 322 -2.91 25.27 -9.78
CA LEU A 322 -2.64 23.87 -9.47
C LEU A 322 -3.65 23.02 -10.23
N HIS A 323 -3.19 21.93 -10.84
CA HIS A 323 -4.05 20.91 -11.43
C HIS A 323 -3.98 19.66 -10.55
N ILE A 324 -5.14 19.08 -10.26
CA ILE A 324 -5.26 17.83 -9.51
C ILE A 324 -6.10 16.88 -10.35
N GLU A 325 -5.55 15.72 -10.66
CA GLU A 325 -6.21 14.69 -11.45
C GLU A 325 -7.00 13.74 -10.53
N PHE A 326 -8.13 13.24 -11.03
CA PHE A 326 -8.95 12.22 -10.38
C PHE A 326 -8.94 10.94 -11.20
N GLY A 327 -8.46 9.87 -10.59
CA GLY A 327 -8.43 8.53 -11.17
C GLY A 327 -9.02 7.49 -10.25
N THR A 328 -8.92 6.24 -10.68
CA THR A 328 -9.43 5.11 -9.90
C THR A 328 -8.52 3.91 -9.97
N MET A 329 -8.64 3.07 -8.94
CA MET A 329 -7.97 1.79 -8.92
C MET A 329 -8.80 0.76 -9.70
N ILE A 330 -8.20 0.11 -10.70
CA ILE A 330 -8.81 -1.03 -11.41
C ILE A 330 -8.40 -2.30 -10.67
N GLU A 331 -9.20 -2.66 -9.68
CA GLU A 331 -8.93 -3.77 -8.76
C GLU A 331 -10.09 -4.77 -8.60
N LEU A 332 -11.19 -4.53 -9.30
CA LEU A 332 -12.33 -5.44 -9.38
C LEU A 332 -12.52 -5.94 -10.82
N PRO A 333 -12.87 -7.22 -11.04
CA PRO A 333 -13.09 -7.78 -12.36
C PRO A 333 -14.18 -7.02 -13.12
N ARG A 334 -15.23 -6.56 -12.41
CA ARG A 334 -16.28 -5.72 -13.03
C ARG A 334 -15.70 -4.43 -13.59
N ALA A 335 -14.84 -3.74 -12.83
CA ALA A 335 -14.23 -2.49 -13.28
C ALA A 335 -13.36 -2.70 -14.52
N ALA A 336 -12.61 -3.79 -14.57
CA ALA A 336 -11.81 -4.14 -15.73
C ALA A 336 -12.68 -4.48 -16.96
N LEU A 337 -13.81 -5.18 -16.76
CA LEU A 337 -14.75 -5.57 -17.83
C LEU A 337 -15.61 -4.42 -18.35
N THR A 338 -15.75 -3.33 -17.60
CA THR A 338 -16.51 -2.12 -17.99
C THR A 338 -15.62 -0.89 -18.01
N ALA A 339 -14.33 -1.06 -18.29
CA ALA A 339 -13.34 -0.01 -18.15
C ALA A 339 -13.57 1.17 -19.11
N GLY A 340 -14.19 0.93 -20.27
CA GLY A 340 -14.57 2.01 -21.19
C GLY A 340 -15.54 3.02 -20.56
N GLU A 341 -16.52 2.56 -19.79
CA GLU A 341 -17.48 3.42 -19.07
C GLU A 341 -16.79 4.17 -17.93
N ILE A 342 -15.91 3.48 -17.18
CA ILE A 342 -15.18 4.08 -16.05
C ILE A 342 -14.22 5.17 -16.54
N ALA A 343 -13.59 4.97 -17.69
CA ALA A 343 -12.64 5.92 -18.29
C ALA A 343 -13.26 7.27 -18.67
N GLU A 344 -14.60 7.36 -18.83
CA GLU A 344 -15.29 8.64 -19.04
C GLU A 344 -15.15 9.59 -17.85
N TYR A 345 -14.92 9.03 -16.65
CA TYR A 345 -14.79 9.75 -15.39
C TYR A 345 -13.42 9.58 -14.73
N ALA A 346 -12.43 9.01 -15.41
CA ALA A 346 -11.08 8.82 -14.85
C ALA A 346 -10.03 9.51 -15.72
N ASP A 347 -9.18 10.29 -15.07
CA ASP A 347 -7.99 10.88 -15.68
C ASP A 347 -6.85 9.84 -15.77
N PHE A 348 -6.87 8.85 -14.88
CA PHE A 348 -5.94 7.72 -14.86
C PHE A 348 -6.52 6.45 -14.25
N PHE A 349 -5.92 5.31 -14.62
CA PHE A 349 -6.11 4.03 -13.91
C PHE A 349 -4.82 3.60 -13.22
N SER A 350 -4.96 3.05 -12.03
CA SER A 350 -3.92 2.26 -11.39
C SER A 350 -4.43 0.84 -11.16
N PHE A 351 -3.77 -0.17 -11.71
CA PHE A 351 -4.14 -1.55 -11.44
C PHE A 351 -3.74 -1.93 -10.01
N GLY A 352 -4.74 -2.21 -9.18
CA GLY A 352 -4.58 -2.83 -7.86
C GLY A 352 -4.56 -4.35 -8.02
N THR A 353 -3.47 -4.89 -8.57
CA THR A 353 -3.42 -6.30 -8.98
C THR A 353 -3.49 -7.29 -7.83
N ASN A 354 -3.25 -6.85 -6.59
CA ASN A 354 -3.45 -7.68 -5.41
C ASN A 354 -4.92 -8.07 -5.25
N ASP A 355 -5.81 -7.08 -5.16
CA ASP A 355 -7.26 -7.30 -5.01
C ASP A 355 -7.89 -7.84 -6.29
N LEU A 356 -7.38 -7.44 -7.46
CA LEU A 356 -7.79 -8.01 -8.75
C LEU A 356 -7.48 -9.49 -8.84
N SER A 357 -6.29 -9.92 -8.39
CA SER A 357 -5.92 -11.34 -8.35
C SER A 357 -6.77 -12.10 -7.34
N GLN A 358 -7.01 -11.52 -6.16
CA GLN A 358 -7.83 -12.13 -5.12
C GLN A 358 -9.26 -12.41 -5.62
N THR A 359 -9.88 -11.44 -6.27
CA THR A 359 -11.25 -11.58 -6.81
C THR A 359 -11.32 -12.41 -8.08
N ALA A 360 -10.33 -12.35 -8.97
CA ALA A 360 -10.30 -13.15 -10.20
C ALA A 360 -10.08 -14.64 -9.93
N PHE A 361 -9.19 -14.98 -8.98
CA PHE A 361 -8.97 -16.37 -8.57
C PHE A 361 -9.97 -16.87 -7.53
N GLY A 362 -10.55 -15.98 -6.74
CA GLY A 362 -11.27 -16.34 -5.51
C GLY A 362 -10.33 -16.81 -4.39
N PHE A 363 -9.10 -16.30 -4.37
CA PHE A 363 -8.10 -16.64 -3.35
C PHE A 363 -8.00 -15.53 -2.31
N SER A 364 -8.37 -15.80 -1.07
CA SER A 364 -8.03 -14.90 0.05
C SER A 364 -6.53 -14.92 0.27
N ARG A 365 -5.88 -13.75 0.20
CA ARG A 365 -4.45 -13.58 0.41
C ARG A 365 -4.01 -14.01 1.81
N ASP A 366 -4.86 -13.81 2.80
CA ASP A 366 -4.57 -14.19 4.19
C ASP A 366 -4.68 -15.70 4.40
N ASP A 367 -5.48 -16.39 3.57
CA ASP A 367 -5.71 -17.83 3.70
C ASP A 367 -4.93 -18.69 2.69
N ILE A 368 -4.41 -18.10 1.61
CA ILE A 368 -3.82 -18.84 0.48
C ILE A 368 -2.64 -19.73 0.91
N GLY A 369 -1.91 -19.33 1.97
CA GLY A 369 -0.80 -20.10 2.53
C GLY A 369 -1.17 -21.52 2.95
N LYS A 370 -2.47 -21.82 3.18
CA LYS A 370 -2.96 -23.15 3.56
C LYS A 370 -2.87 -24.18 2.44
N PHE A 371 -2.82 -23.77 1.17
CA PHE A 371 -2.88 -24.69 0.02
C PHE A 371 -1.94 -24.35 -1.14
N LEU A 372 -1.37 -23.13 -1.20
CA LEU A 372 -0.58 -22.67 -2.34
C LEU A 372 0.59 -23.60 -2.68
N SER A 373 1.35 -24.05 -1.68
CA SER A 373 2.51 -24.92 -1.91
C SER A 373 2.12 -26.21 -2.63
N LEU A 374 0.95 -26.78 -2.32
CA LEU A 374 0.43 -27.96 -3.01
C LEU A 374 -0.01 -27.66 -4.45
N TYR A 375 -0.52 -26.46 -4.70
CA TYR A 375 -0.90 -26.01 -6.05
C TYR A 375 0.35 -25.82 -6.94
N GLU A 376 1.42 -25.26 -6.39
CA GLU A 376 2.71 -25.10 -7.08
C GLU A 376 3.37 -26.46 -7.33
N GLU A 377 3.44 -27.34 -6.33
CA GLU A 377 3.99 -28.71 -6.46
C GLU A 377 3.27 -29.50 -7.56
N ARG A 378 1.95 -29.38 -7.63
CA ARG A 378 1.11 -30.05 -8.63
C ARG A 378 1.02 -29.29 -9.96
N LYS A 379 1.69 -28.14 -10.08
CA LYS A 379 1.64 -27.27 -11.27
C LYS A 379 0.22 -26.87 -11.70
N LEU A 380 -0.66 -26.67 -10.72
CA LEU A 380 -2.02 -26.16 -10.95
C LEU A 380 -2.00 -24.65 -11.22
N VAL A 381 -1.01 -23.97 -10.67
CA VAL A 381 -0.61 -22.61 -11.04
C VAL A 381 0.87 -22.62 -11.41
N PRO A 382 1.30 -21.80 -12.39
CA PRO A 382 2.70 -21.77 -12.79
C PRO A 382 3.59 -21.13 -11.72
N ASN A 383 3.06 -20.12 -11.01
CA ASN A 383 3.71 -19.34 -9.98
C ASN A 383 2.66 -18.86 -8.96
N ASN A 384 3.11 -18.37 -7.81
CA ASN A 384 2.28 -17.61 -6.87
C ASN A 384 1.64 -16.37 -7.55
N PRO A 385 0.30 -16.32 -7.71
CA PRO A 385 -0.36 -15.26 -8.47
C PRO A 385 -0.31 -13.89 -7.76
N PHE A 386 0.06 -13.83 -6.49
CA PHE A 386 0.26 -12.58 -5.74
C PHE A 386 1.69 -12.04 -5.83
N VAL A 387 2.60 -12.75 -6.48
CA VAL A 387 4.00 -12.32 -6.69
C VAL A 387 4.21 -12.01 -8.17
N THR A 388 3.85 -12.93 -9.05
CA THR A 388 3.96 -12.79 -10.50
C THR A 388 2.58 -12.79 -11.13
N ILE A 389 2.33 -11.85 -12.03
CA ILE A 389 1.01 -11.62 -12.62
C ILE A 389 0.54 -12.86 -13.40
N ASP A 390 -0.70 -13.28 -13.15
CA ASP A 390 -1.34 -14.34 -13.91
C ASP A 390 -1.76 -13.82 -15.29
N LYS A 391 -0.88 -14.00 -16.28
CA LYS A 391 -1.08 -13.50 -17.65
C LYS A 391 -2.42 -13.96 -18.29
N PRO A 392 -2.83 -15.25 -18.24
CA PRO A 392 -4.06 -15.69 -18.92
C PRO A 392 -5.38 -15.26 -18.25
N GLY A 393 -5.40 -15.01 -16.93
CA GLY A 393 -6.60 -14.57 -16.21
C GLY A 393 -6.54 -13.09 -15.86
N VAL A 394 -5.76 -12.73 -14.84
CA VAL A 394 -5.64 -11.34 -14.35
C VAL A 394 -5.08 -10.42 -15.44
N GLY A 395 -4.06 -10.87 -16.17
CA GLY A 395 -3.49 -10.14 -17.30
C GLY A 395 -4.50 -9.90 -18.41
N ARG A 396 -5.44 -10.83 -18.64
CA ARG A 396 -6.53 -10.64 -19.61
C ARG A 396 -7.51 -9.56 -19.18
N LEU A 397 -7.81 -9.46 -17.87
CA LEU A 397 -8.59 -8.35 -17.33
C LEU A 397 -7.87 -7.02 -17.53
N MET A 398 -6.57 -6.96 -17.29
CA MET A 398 -5.75 -5.77 -17.55
C MET A 398 -5.76 -5.38 -19.04
N GLU A 399 -5.62 -6.34 -19.95
CA GLU A 399 -5.68 -6.09 -21.40
C GLU A 399 -7.00 -5.45 -21.85
N ILE A 400 -8.13 -5.96 -21.34
CA ILE A 400 -9.46 -5.40 -21.62
C ILE A 400 -9.52 -3.96 -21.11
N ALA A 401 -9.10 -3.75 -19.86
CA ALA A 401 -9.15 -2.43 -19.24
C ALA A 401 -8.27 -1.39 -19.95
N VAL A 402 -7.06 -1.76 -20.36
CA VAL A 402 -6.15 -0.91 -21.13
C VAL A 402 -6.78 -0.55 -22.48
N THR A 403 -7.33 -1.54 -23.19
CA THR A 403 -7.87 -1.36 -24.54
C THR A 403 -9.12 -0.50 -24.53
N GLU A 404 -10.09 -0.83 -23.68
CA GLU A 404 -11.37 -0.11 -23.61
C GLU A 404 -11.22 1.26 -22.95
N GLY A 405 -10.38 1.36 -21.91
CA GLY A 405 -10.11 2.64 -21.24
C GLY A 405 -9.50 3.67 -22.19
N ARG A 406 -8.45 3.30 -22.94
CA ARG A 406 -7.82 4.21 -23.93
C ARG A 406 -8.71 4.50 -25.13
N ALA A 407 -9.62 3.58 -25.49
CA ALA A 407 -10.58 3.82 -26.56
C ALA A 407 -11.64 4.88 -26.15
N SER A 408 -11.95 4.97 -24.86
CA SER A 408 -12.89 5.94 -24.29
C SER A 408 -12.23 7.29 -23.98
N ASN A 409 -11.02 7.27 -23.40
CA ASN A 409 -10.23 8.46 -23.06
C ASN A 409 -8.79 8.32 -23.58
N ASP A 410 -8.44 9.09 -24.61
CA ASP A 410 -7.12 9.05 -25.27
C ASP A 410 -5.99 9.65 -24.41
N ARG A 411 -6.34 10.41 -23.37
CA ARG A 411 -5.39 11.00 -22.41
C ARG A 411 -5.21 10.15 -21.15
N LEU A 412 -5.96 9.06 -21.04
CA LEU A 412 -5.92 8.17 -19.89
C LEU A 412 -4.51 7.59 -19.71
N HIS A 413 -3.86 7.94 -18.62
CA HIS A 413 -2.59 7.33 -18.25
C HIS A 413 -2.81 6.12 -17.34
N LEU A 414 -2.01 5.08 -17.54
CA LEU A 414 -2.24 3.74 -16.97
C LEU A 414 -1.02 3.29 -16.16
N GLY A 415 -1.24 2.99 -14.89
CA GLY A 415 -0.23 2.46 -13.99
C GLY A 415 -0.60 1.12 -13.37
N ILE A 416 0.35 0.50 -12.70
CA ILE A 416 0.12 -0.63 -11.80
C ILE A 416 0.79 -0.33 -10.46
N CYS A 417 0.12 -0.68 -9.37
CA CYS A 417 0.67 -0.56 -8.03
C CYS A 417 0.57 -1.88 -7.28
N GLY A 418 1.56 -2.17 -6.45
CA GLY A 418 1.58 -3.35 -5.58
C GLY A 418 2.83 -4.18 -5.75
N GLU A 419 2.75 -5.46 -5.37
CA GLU A 419 3.89 -6.37 -5.37
C GLU A 419 4.34 -6.72 -6.80
N HIS A 420 3.40 -6.83 -7.74
CA HIS A 420 3.69 -7.12 -9.14
C HIS A 420 4.47 -5.99 -9.83
N GLY A 421 4.32 -4.74 -9.38
CA GLY A 421 5.02 -3.59 -9.98
C GLY A 421 6.55 -3.63 -9.82
N GLY A 422 7.07 -4.48 -8.93
CA GLY A 422 8.51 -4.70 -8.76
C GLY A 422 8.99 -6.07 -9.20
N ASP A 423 8.09 -6.93 -9.75
CA ASP A 423 8.41 -8.28 -10.19
C ASP A 423 8.86 -8.24 -11.66
N PRO A 424 10.08 -8.70 -12.01
CA PRO A 424 10.60 -8.57 -13.37
C PRO A 424 9.66 -9.12 -14.44
N GLU A 425 9.11 -10.33 -14.27
CA GLU A 425 8.19 -10.91 -15.26
C GLU A 425 6.90 -10.10 -15.44
N SER A 426 6.38 -9.55 -14.34
CA SER A 426 5.21 -8.70 -14.35
C SER A 426 5.50 -7.34 -14.98
N VAL A 427 6.68 -6.76 -14.75
CA VAL A 427 7.12 -5.50 -15.38
C VAL A 427 7.24 -5.68 -16.89
N PHE A 428 7.81 -6.79 -17.37
CA PHE A 428 7.86 -7.12 -18.81
C PHE A 428 6.46 -7.22 -19.41
N PHE A 429 5.51 -7.82 -18.69
CA PHE A 429 4.13 -7.89 -19.13
C PHE A 429 3.49 -6.49 -19.20
N CYS A 430 3.74 -5.62 -18.21
CA CYS A 430 3.24 -4.25 -18.20
C CYS A 430 3.80 -3.39 -19.34
N GLU A 431 5.09 -3.57 -19.69
CA GLU A 431 5.69 -2.90 -20.86
C GLU A 431 4.97 -3.31 -22.13
N ARG A 432 4.77 -4.62 -22.33
CA ARG A 432 4.08 -5.17 -23.50
C ARG A 432 2.62 -4.72 -23.61
N LEU A 433 1.93 -4.57 -22.48
CA LEU A 433 0.58 -4.00 -22.44
C LEU A 433 0.56 -2.50 -22.76
N GLY A 434 1.71 -1.84 -22.73
CA GLY A 434 1.83 -0.41 -22.98
C GLY A 434 1.36 0.45 -21.81
N LEU A 435 1.48 -0.02 -20.56
CA LEU A 435 1.27 0.83 -19.38
C LEU A 435 2.25 2.01 -19.38
N ASP A 436 1.91 3.10 -18.72
CA ASP A 436 2.73 4.31 -18.64
C ASP A 436 3.73 4.26 -17.48
N TYR A 437 3.38 3.56 -16.38
CA TYR A 437 4.30 3.34 -15.26
C TYR A 437 4.04 2.04 -14.49
N VAL A 438 5.05 1.62 -13.73
CA VAL A 438 4.93 0.63 -12.65
C VAL A 438 5.27 1.28 -11.31
N SER A 439 4.63 0.83 -10.23
CA SER A 439 4.86 1.35 -8.88
C SER A 439 5.09 0.23 -7.86
N CYS A 440 6.23 0.30 -7.16
CA CYS A 440 6.70 -0.75 -6.25
C CYS A 440 7.30 -0.18 -4.96
N SER A 441 7.65 -1.01 -3.97
CA SER A 441 8.29 -0.50 -2.74
C SER A 441 9.64 0.19 -3.06
N PRO A 442 10.10 1.16 -2.24
CA PRO A 442 11.31 1.94 -2.52
C PRO A 442 12.53 1.08 -2.87
N PHE A 443 12.74 -0.02 -2.14
CA PHE A 443 13.87 -0.94 -2.36
C PHE A 443 13.78 -1.74 -3.66
N ARG A 444 12.59 -1.86 -4.26
CA ARG A 444 12.39 -2.55 -5.55
C ARG A 444 12.49 -1.62 -6.75
N VAL A 445 12.56 -0.30 -6.55
CA VAL A 445 12.68 0.69 -7.63
C VAL A 445 13.87 0.41 -8.57
N PRO A 446 15.10 0.14 -8.09
CA PRO A 446 16.20 -0.21 -8.99
C PRO A 446 15.94 -1.47 -9.82
N THR A 447 15.33 -2.49 -9.22
CA THR A 447 14.99 -3.75 -9.91
C THR A 447 13.93 -3.51 -10.98
N ALA A 448 12.90 -2.70 -10.69
CA ALA A 448 11.86 -2.33 -11.65
C ALA A 448 12.42 -1.50 -12.80
N ARG A 449 13.32 -0.53 -12.53
CA ARG A 449 14.01 0.27 -13.56
C ARG A 449 14.80 -0.61 -14.52
N LEU A 450 15.59 -1.53 -13.97
CA LEU A 450 16.35 -2.48 -14.79
C LEU A 450 15.43 -3.40 -15.59
N SER A 451 14.39 -3.95 -14.96
CA SER A 451 13.45 -4.86 -15.63
C SER A 451 12.70 -4.16 -16.77
N ALA A 452 12.32 -2.90 -16.58
CA ALA A 452 11.69 -2.09 -17.62
C ALA A 452 12.62 -1.85 -18.83
N ALA A 453 13.92 -1.61 -18.58
CA ALA A 453 14.89 -1.48 -19.67
C ALA A 453 15.12 -2.82 -20.39
N GLN A 454 15.25 -3.91 -19.63
CA GLN A 454 15.42 -5.25 -20.19
C GLN A 454 14.21 -5.71 -21.01
N ALA A 455 13.00 -5.29 -20.64
CA ALA A 455 11.80 -5.55 -21.44
C ALA A 455 11.93 -4.95 -22.85
N VAL A 456 12.41 -3.70 -22.94
CA VAL A 456 12.68 -3.04 -24.23
C VAL A 456 13.82 -3.71 -25.00
N TRP A 457 14.92 -4.05 -24.31
CA TRP A 457 16.07 -4.72 -24.96
C TRP A 457 15.72 -6.12 -25.49
N GLY A 458 14.95 -6.90 -24.74
CA GLY A 458 14.50 -8.23 -25.17
C GLY A 458 13.58 -8.19 -26.39
N GLU A 459 12.74 -7.15 -26.50
CA GLU A 459 11.95 -6.91 -27.71
C GLU A 459 12.83 -6.48 -28.90
N ALA A 460 13.89 -5.70 -28.66
CA ALA A 460 14.83 -5.31 -29.71
C ALA A 460 15.58 -6.51 -30.33
N GLU A 461 15.90 -7.55 -29.55
CA GLU A 461 16.46 -8.80 -30.08
C GLU A 461 15.43 -9.65 -30.85
N ALA A 462 14.15 -9.59 -30.47
CA ALA A 462 13.07 -10.28 -31.17
C ALA A 462 12.69 -9.61 -32.51
N GLY A 463 12.82 -8.28 -32.61
CA GLY A 463 12.55 -7.49 -33.82
C GLY A 463 13.68 -7.49 -34.86
N SER A 464 14.85 -8.05 -34.53
CA SER A 464 16.06 -8.09 -35.39
C SER A 464 16.25 -9.44 -36.11
N LYS A 465 15.24 -10.32 -36.15
CA LYS A 465 15.30 -11.60 -36.87
C LYS A 465 14.52 -11.62 -38.17
#